data_AF-A0A9E2QTB0-F1
#
_entry.id   AF-A0A9E2QTB0-F1
#
_cell.length_a   1.000
_cell.length_b   1.000
_cell.length_c   1.000
_cell.angle_alpha   90.00
_cell.angle_beta   90.00
_cell.angle_gamma   90.00
#
_symmetry.space_group_name_H-M   'P 1'
#
loop_
_entity.id
_entity.type
_entity.pdbx_description
1 polymer ?
#
loop_
_entity_poly.entity_id
_entity_poly.type
_entity_poly.pdbx_seq_one_letter_code
_entity_poly.pdbx_strand_id
1 'polypeptide(L)'
;MFATLEVVQIDVEMILGATDLHRLHGLSVWDALIIQAAGRAGCEVLLTEDLQAGRSIAGVRITDPFACPPAADLTPAPSAPAAPRRPPAASRRWP
;
A
#
# COMPACT_ATOMS: atom_id res chain seq x y z
N MET A 1 -20.36 -5.28 -7.25
CA MET A 1 -19.44 -5.33 -6.10
C MET A 1 -18.06 -4.76 -6.46
N PHE A 2 -17.36 -5.25 -7.48
CA PHE A 2 -16.02 -4.73 -7.83
C PHE A 2 -16.00 -3.34 -8.48
N ALA A 3 -17.09 -2.90 -9.10
CA ALA A 3 -17.18 -1.59 -9.75
C ALA A 3 -17.12 -0.39 -8.79
N THR A 4 -17.18 -0.61 -7.47
CA THR A 4 -17.06 0.46 -6.46
C THR A 4 -15.64 0.62 -5.92
N LEU A 5 -14.72 -0.25 -6.32
CA LEU A 5 -13.31 -0.13 -5.93
C LEU A 5 -12.63 0.93 -6.78
N GLU A 6 -11.71 1.67 -6.15
CA GLU A 6 -10.86 2.61 -6.87
C GLU A 6 -9.95 1.86 -7.84
N VAL A 7 -9.84 2.37 -9.08
CA VAL A 7 -8.90 1.86 -10.08
C VAL A 7 -7.83 2.90 -10.31
N VAL A 8 -6.61 2.59 -9.89
CA VAL A 8 -5.45 3.45 -10.09
C VAL A 8 -4.94 3.31 -11.52
N GLN A 9 -4.84 4.43 -12.25
CA GLN A 9 -4.21 4.45 -13.57
C GLN A 9 -2.70 4.50 -13.44
N ILE A 10 -2.01 3.72 -14.28
CA ILE A 10 -0.55 3.71 -14.36
C ILE A 10 -0.10 4.87 -15.23
N ASP A 11 0.81 5.69 -14.72
CA ASP A 11 1.48 6.75 -15.47
C ASP A 11 3.02 6.60 -15.43
N VAL A 12 3.71 7.51 -16.13
CA VAL A 12 5.16 7.45 -16.29
C VAL A 12 5.88 7.56 -14.95
N GLU A 13 5.42 8.42 -14.04
CA GLU A 13 6.03 8.58 -12.72
C GLU A 13 5.94 7.29 -11.92
N MET A 14 4.80 6.59 -12.00
CA MET A 14 4.64 5.29 -11.35
C MET A 14 5.59 4.23 -11.93
N ILE A 15 5.78 4.20 -13.26
CA ILE A 15 6.69 3.26 -13.91
C ILE A 15 8.13 3.52 -13.47
N LEU A 16 8.54 4.78 -13.37
CA LEU A 16 9.88 5.16 -12.89
C LEU A 16 10.06 4.75 -11.42
N GLY A 17 9.09 5.07 -10.56
CA GLY A 17 9.12 4.68 -9.16
C GLY A 17 9.11 3.16 -8.96
N ALA A 18 8.42 2.41 -9.82
CA ALA A 18 8.43 0.95 -9.80
C ALA A 18 9.78 0.39 -10.27
N THR A 19 10.41 1.03 -11.25
CA THR A 19 11.76 0.67 -11.71
C THR A 19 12.79 0.83 -10.59
N ASP A 20 12.68 1.91 -9.80
CA ASP A 20 13.54 2.11 -8.64
C ASP A 20 13.32 1.04 -7.56
N LEU A 21 12.07 0.74 -7.21
CA LEU A 21 11.75 -0.32 -6.25
C LEU A 21 12.20 -1.71 -6.73
N HIS A 22 12.04 -2.01 -8.02
CA HIS A 22 12.54 -3.23 -8.65
C HIS A 22 14.04 -3.40 -8.38
N ARG A 23 14.83 -2.35 -8.61
CA ARG A 23 16.28 -2.37 -8.41
C ARG A 23 16.68 -2.42 -6.95
N LEU A 24 16.01 -1.67 -6.08
CA LEU A 24 16.33 -1.56 -4.65
C LEU A 24 15.95 -2.80 -3.85
N HIS A 25 14.87 -3.49 -4.24
CA HIS A 25 14.30 -4.59 -3.46
C HIS A 25 14.32 -5.95 -4.15
N GLY A 26 14.82 -6.03 -5.40
CA GLY A 26 14.91 -7.27 -6.16
C GLY A 26 13.54 -7.90 -6.47
N LEU A 27 12.50 -7.08 -6.54
CA LEU A 27 11.12 -7.51 -6.86
C LEU A 27 10.97 -7.73 -8.36
N SER A 28 9.90 -8.36 -8.83
CA SER A 28 9.54 -8.20 -10.24
C SER A 28 9.09 -6.74 -10.50
N VAL A 29 9.20 -6.27 -11.75
CA VAL A 29 8.73 -4.91 -12.10
C VAL A 29 7.23 -4.76 -11.86
N TRP A 30 6.46 -5.83 -12.03
CA TRP A 30 5.00 -5.84 -11.82
C TRP A 30 4.65 -5.74 -10.33
N ASP A 31 5.36 -6.46 -9.46
CA ASP A 31 5.15 -6.36 -8.01
C ASP A 31 5.52 -4.98 -7.49
N ALA A 32 6.63 -4.43 -7.98
CA ALA A 32 7.03 -3.07 -7.68
C ALA A 32 5.99 -2.03 -8.13
N LEU A 33 5.35 -2.26 -9.28
CA LEU A 33 4.29 -1.41 -9.80
C LEU A 33 3.01 -1.51 -8.96
N ILE A 34 2.64 -2.70 -8.50
CA ILE A 34 1.51 -2.91 -7.59
C ILE A 34 1.74 -2.17 -6.27
N ILE A 35 2.95 -2.24 -5.71
CA ILE A 35 3.30 -1.51 -4.48
C ILE A 35 3.22 0.00 -4.69
N GLN A 36 3.72 0.53 -5.81
CA GLN A 36 3.58 1.96 -6.14
C GLN A 36 2.11 2.37 -6.30
N ALA A 37 1.30 1.56 -6.97
CA ALA A 37 -0.13 1.83 -7.13
C ALA A 37 -0.86 1.83 -5.78
N ALA A 38 -0.53 0.90 -4.89
CA ALA A 38 -1.07 0.85 -3.53
C ALA A 38 -0.68 2.12 -2.73
N GLY A 39 0.58 2.53 -2.81
CA GLY A 39 1.03 3.79 -2.18
C GLY A 39 0.30 5.01 -2.73
N ARG A 40 0.06 5.07 -4.05
CA ARG A 40 -0.67 6.17 -4.70
C ARG A 40 -2.15 6.22 -4.30
N ALA A 41 -2.79 5.07 -4.11
CA ALA A 41 -4.15 4.97 -3.59
C ALA A 41 -4.25 5.35 -2.09
N GLY A 42 -3.11 5.59 -1.42
CA GLY A 42 -3.04 5.83 0.01
C GLY A 42 -3.26 4.57 0.85
N CYS A 43 -3.06 3.38 0.26
CA CYS A 43 -3.15 2.13 1.00
C CYS A 43 -1.93 1.96 1.92
N GLU A 44 -2.19 1.72 3.20
CA GLU A 44 -1.15 1.38 4.18
C GLU A 44 -0.77 -0.10 4.14
N VAL A 45 -1.64 -0.94 3.58
CA VAL A 45 -1.50 -2.40 3.55
C VAL A 45 -1.77 -2.91 2.13
N LEU A 46 -0.88 -3.78 1.65
CA LEU A 46 -1.04 -4.58 0.45
C LEU A 46 -1.26 -6.05 0.85
N LEU A 47 -2.44 -6.58 0.52
CA LEU A 47 -2.77 -7.98 0.73
C LEU A 47 -2.28 -8.81 -0.46
N THR A 48 -1.42 -9.79 -0.20
CA THR A 48 -0.86 -10.66 -1.26
C THR A 48 -0.24 -11.92 -0.64
N GLU A 49 -0.46 -13.05 -1.30
CA GLU A 49 0.14 -14.35 -0.96
C GLU A 49 1.55 -14.52 -1.56
N ASP A 50 1.81 -13.86 -2.69
CA ASP A 50 3.03 -14.06 -3.47
C ASP A 50 4.22 -13.26 -2.93
N LEU A 51 3.96 -12.14 -2.26
CA LEU A 51 5.02 -11.31 -1.69
C LEU A 51 5.33 -11.69 -0.24
N GLN A 52 6.59 -11.45 0.14
CA GLN A 52 7.09 -11.70 1.49
C GLN A 52 6.36 -10.83 2.52
N ALA A 53 5.45 -11.47 3.27
CA ALA A 53 4.71 -10.84 4.36
C ALA A 53 5.63 -10.24 5.44
N GLY A 54 5.14 -9.18 6.10
CA GLY A 54 5.87 -8.48 7.16
C GLY A 54 6.88 -7.44 6.65
N ARG A 55 7.16 -7.40 5.35
CA ARG A 55 7.97 -6.32 4.75
C ARG A 55 7.15 -5.04 4.61
N SER A 56 7.82 -3.91 4.78
CA SER A 56 7.29 -2.59 4.43
C SER A 56 8.13 -2.00 3.31
N ILE A 57 7.50 -1.67 2.18
CA ILE A 57 8.16 -1.17 0.97
C ILE A 57 7.44 0.09 0.54
N ALA A 58 8.19 1.18 0.34
CA ALA A 58 7.63 2.49 -0.02
C ALA A 58 6.48 2.97 0.90
N GLY A 59 6.52 2.61 2.19
CA GLY A 59 5.46 2.94 3.15
C GLY A 59 4.24 2.02 3.15
N VAL A 60 4.21 1.00 2.28
CA VAL A 60 3.14 0.01 2.20
C VAL A 60 3.57 -1.29 2.90
N ARG A 61 2.76 -1.78 3.84
CA ARG A 61 2.99 -3.04 4.56
C ARG A 61 2.42 -4.21 3.77
N ILE A 62 3.23 -5.24 3.54
CA ILE A 62 2.80 -6.48 2.89
C ILE A 62 2.24 -7.44 3.94
N THR A 63 1.03 -7.96 3.70
CA THR A 63 0.35 -8.90 4.59
C THR A 63 -0.24 -10.05 3.78
N ASP A 64 0.07 -11.27 4.19
CA ASP A 64 -0.53 -12.47 3.60
C ASP A 64 -1.95 -12.64 4.17
N PRO A 65 -3.00 -12.62 3.32
CA PRO A 65 -4.38 -12.79 3.78
C PRO A 65 -4.67 -14.18 4.35
N PHE A 66 -3.81 -15.17 4.13
CA PHE A 66 -3.98 -16.56 4.59
C PHE A 66 -3.13 -16.90 5.82
N ALA A 67 -2.24 -15.99 6.26
CA ALA A 67 -1.38 -16.20 7.41
C ALA A 67 -2.14 -16.31 8.75
N CYS A 68 -3.39 -15.84 8.79
CA CYS A 68 -4.32 -16.17 9.86
C CYS A 68 -5.30 -17.23 9.34
N PRO A 69 -5.27 -18.50 9.82
CA PRO A 69 -6.36 -19.43 9.54
C PRO A 69 -7.66 -18.76 10.01
N PRO A 70 -8.78 -18.88 9.26
CA PRO A 70 -10.00 -18.18 9.61
C PRO A 70 -10.36 -18.53 11.05
N ALA A 71 -10.30 -17.52 11.92
CA ALA A 71 -10.95 -17.62 13.21
C ALA A 71 -12.39 -18.01 12.90
N ALA A 72 -12.78 -19.21 13.32
CA ALA A 72 -14.17 -19.49 13.55
C ALA A 72 -14.69 -18.31 14.40
N ASP A 73 -15.63 -17.53 13.85
CA ASP A 73 -16.19 -16.28 14.39
C ASP A 73 -15.55 -14.97 13.88
N LEU A 74 -16.18 -14.39 12.85
CA LEU A 74 -16.03 -12.98 12.48
C LEU A 74 -16.95 -12.11 13.36
N THR A 75 -16.51 -11.82 14.58
CA THR A 75 -17.00 -10.64 15.29
C THR A 75 -16.11 -9.46 14.87
N PRO A 76 -16.64 -8.39 14.23
CA PRO A 76 -15.81 -7.27 13.83
C PRO A 76 -15.22 -6.61 15.08
N ALA A 77 -13.89 -6.55 15.15
CA ALA A 77 -13.17 -5.77 16.15
C ALA A 77 -13.66 -4.31 16.08
N PRO A 78 -13.83 -3.61 17.23
CA PRO A 78 -14.33 -2.24 17.24
C PRO A 78 -13.41 -1.36 16.41
N SER A 79 -14.01 -0.58 15.51
CA SER A 79 -13.31 0.33 14.61
C SER A 79 -12.38 1.25 15.41
N ALA A 80 -11.08 1.18 15.15
CA ALA A 80 -10.13 2.14 15.71
C ALA A 80 -10.54 3.57 15.30
N PRO A 81 -10.45 4.57 16.19
CA PRO A 81 -10.80 5.93 15.85
C PRO A 81 -9.92 6.45 14.72
N ALA A 82 -10.52 7.09 13.72
CA ALA A 82 -9.83 7.70 12.61
C ALA A 82 -8.72 8.63 13.12
N ALA A 83 -7.47 8.36 12.73
CA ALA A 83 -6.35 9.22 13.05
C ALA A 83 -6.62 10.65 12.51
N PRO A 84 -6.30 11.71 13.26
CA PRO A 84 -6.57 13.07 12.81
C PRO A 84 -5.79 13.35 11.53
N ARG A 85 -6.49 13.80 10.49
CA ARG A 85 -5.89 14.26 9.23
C ARG A 85 -4.88 15.36 9.55
N ARG A 86 -3.59 15.09 9.30
CA ARG A 86 -2.53 16.08 9.40
C ARG A 86 -2.81 17.21 8.40
N PRO A 87 -2.88 18.49 8.84
CA PRO A 87 -3.09 19.59 7.92
C PRO A 87 -1.91 19.70 6.93
N PRO A 88 -2.13 20.20 5.70
CA PRO A 88 -1.06 20.41 4.75
C PRO A 88 0.00 21.34 5.35
N ALA A 89 1.28 20.98 5.18
CA ALA A 89 2.39 21.75 5.70
C ALA A 89 2.37 23.16 5.10
N ALA A 90 2.18 24.17 5.95
CA ALA A 90 2.35 25.57 5.55
C ALA A 90 3.79 25.77 5.06
N SER A 91 3.93 26.31 3.85
CA SER A 91 5.21 26.66 3.24
C SER A 91 5.91 27.70 4.10
N ARG A 92 6.90 27.26 4.90
CA ARG A 92 7.85 28.19 5.53
C ARG A 92 8.81 28.66 4.44
N ARG A 93 8.63 29.89 3.97
CA ARG A 93 9.71 30.68 3.35
C ARG A 93 10.83 30.80 4.39
N TRP A 94 12.01 30.29 4.06
CA TRP A 94 13.24 30.53 4.81
C TRP A 94 13.90 31.82 4.27
N PRO A 95 14.52 32.67 5.12
CA PRO A 95 15.20 33.91 4.70
C PRO A 95 16.45 33.66 3.85
#